data_AF-A0A3M8G3I3-F1
#
_entry.id   AF-A0A3M8G3I3-F1
#
_cell.length_a   1.000
_cell.length_b   1.000
_cell.length_c   1.000
_cell.angle_alpha   90.00
_cell.angle_beta   90.00
_cell.angle_gamma   90.00
#
_symmetry.space_group_name_H-M   'P 1'
#
loop_
_entity.id
_entity.type
_entity.pdbx_description
1 polymer ?
#
loop_
_entity_poly.entity_id
_entity_poly.type
_entity_poly.pdbx_seq_one_letter_code
_entity_poly.pdbx_strand_id
1 'polypeptide(L)'
;MLKLDLSYLEDITGGDAEVIQEMLILFIEDIPQQISEIKEAIQGNNLEEMASHAHKLKPTLQYVGLSEAYEIVKNLEQIGKSGEGKENVKELFQKLERNSEEFMPVLKSHASSLD
;
A
#
# COMPACT_ATOMS: atom_id res chain seq x y z
N MET A 1 9.02 13.51 -10.73
CA MET A 1 8.40 12.28 -11.24
C MET A 1 8.57 11.25 -10.14
N LEU A 2 7.49 10.67 -9.62
CA LEU A 2 7.57 9.61 -8.61
C LEU A 2 8.33 8.43 -9.23
N LYS A 3 9.31 7.89 -8.50
CA LYS A 3 10.14 6.76 -8.94
C LYS A 3 9.96 5.63 -7.93
N LEU A 4 9.56 4.46 -8.42
CA LEU A 4 9.50 3.25 -7.62
C LEU A 4 10.92 2.73 -7.36
N ASP A 5 11.11 2.15 -6.19
CA ASP A 5 12.30 1.40 -5.86
C ASP A 5 11.92 -0.08 -5.76
N LEU A 6 12.25 -0.83 -6.81
CA LEU A 6 11.97 -2.26 -6.89
C LEU A 6 13.15 -3.11 -6.42
N SER A 7 14.23 -2.52 -5.88
CA SER A 7 15.44 -3.26 -5.52
C SER A 7 15.13 -4.43 -4.58
N TYR A 8 14.21 -4.22 -3.62
CA TYR A 8 13.79 -5.28 -2.72
C TYR A 8 12.99 -6.38 -3.42
N LEU A 9 12.11 -6.03 -4.37
CA LEU A 9 11.38 -6.98 -5.18
C LEU A 9 12.32 -7.78 -6.08
N GLU A 10 13.28 -7.13 -6.73
CA GLU A 10 14.33 -7.76 -7.53
C GLU A 10 15.18 -8.73 -6.70
N ASP A 11 15.58 -8.34 -5.49
CA ASP A 11 16.36 -9.18 -4.58
C ASP A 11 15.61 -10.48 -4.21
N ILE A 12 14.30 -10.40 -3.94
CA ILE A 12 13.53 -11.58 -3.53
C ILE A 12 13.09 -12.48 -4.69
N THR A 13 12.99 -11.94 -5.90
CA THR A 13 12.67 -12.71 -7.11
C THR A 13 13.93 -13.21 -7.84
N GLY A 14 15.12 -12.76 -7.43
CA GLY A 14 16.37 -13.04 -8.14
C GLY A 14 16.51 -12.28 -9.46
N GLY A 15 15.77 -11.17 -9.62
CA GLY A 15 15.74 -10.35 -10.83
C GLY A 15 14.95 -10.98 -11.97
N ASP A 16 14.16 -12.03 -11.71
CA ASP A 16 13.32 -12.66 -12.74
C ASP A 16 12.18 -11.71 -13.15
N ALA A 17 12.24 -11.23 -14.39
CA ALA A 17 11.31 -10.25 -14.93
C ALA A 17 9.86 -10.78 -15.00
N GLU A 18 9.66 -12.07 -15.30
CA GLU A 18 8.32 -12.68 -15.36
C GLU A 18 7.70 -12.69 -13.95
N VAL A 19 8.48 -13.13 -12.96
CA VAL A 19 8.02 -13.15 -11.55
C VAL A 19 7.74 -11.74 -11.03
N ILE A 20 8.61 -10.78 -11.34
CA ILE A 20 8.40 -9.37 -10.97
C ILE A 20 7.09 -8.85 -11.59
N GLN A 21 6.86 -9.11 -12.88
CA GLN A 21 5.65 -8.68 -13.56
C GLN A 21 4.39 -9.30 -12.93
N GLU A 22 4.39 -10.60 -12.66
CA GLU A 22 3.29 -11.28 -11.97
C GLU A 22 2.98 -10.66 -10.61
N MET A 23 4.01 -10.39 -9.80
CA MET A 23 3.84 -9.75 -8.50
C MET A 23 3.30 -8.32 -8.62
N LEU A 24 3.79 -7.54 -9.58
CA LEU A 24 3.28 -6.18 -9.81
C LEU A 24 1.81 -6.19 -10.24
N ILE A 25 1.39 -7.15 -11.07
CA ILE A 25 -0.03 -7.32 -11.46
C ILE A 25 -0.89 -7.60 -10.23
N LEU A 26 -0.45 -8.53 -9.36
CA LEU A 26 -1.16 -8.83 -8.11
C LEU A 26 -1.26 -7.59 -7.21
N PHE A 27 -0.19 -6.80 -7.10
CA PHE A 27 -0.20 -5.57 -6.30
C PHE A 27 -1.13 -4.50 -6.87
N ILE A 28 -1.22 -4.38 -8.19
CA ILE A 28 -2.14 -3.43 -8.86
C ILE A 28 -3.61 -3.76 -8.54
N GLU A 29 -3.95 -5.03 -8.33
CA GLU A 29 -5.27 -5.48 -7.92
C GLU A 29 -5.51 -5.36 -6.40
N ASP A 30 -4.52 -5.75 -5.59
CA ASP A 30 -4.65 -5.80 -4.13
C ASP A 30 -4.67 -4.41 -3.48
N ILE A 31 -3.82 -3.48 -3.92
CA ILE A 31 -3.74 -2.13 -3.32
C ILE A 31 -5.11 -1.42 -3.28
N PRO A 32 -5.85 -1.26 -4.39
CA PRO A 32 -7.14 -0.56 -4.35
C PRO A 32 -8.17 -1.31 -3.50
N GLN A 33 -8.12 -2.65 -3.46
CA GLN A 33 -8.98 -3.44 -2.59
C GLN A 33 -8.68 -3.13 -1.12
N GLN A 34 -7.43 -3.24 -0.67
CA GLN A 34 -7.07 -2.97 0.73
C GLN A 34 -7.39 -1.52 1.14
N ILE A 35 -7.15 -0.54 0.27
CA ILE A 35 -7.52 0.86 0.54
C ILE A 35 -9.03 1.01 0.73
N SER A 36 -9.84 0.32 -0.08
CA SER A 36 -11.30 0.32 0.07
C SER A 36 -11.73 -0.29 1.41
N GLU A 37 -11.17 -1.44 1.77
CA GLU A 37 -11.49 -2.10 3.04
C GLU A 37 -11.09 -1.25 4.26
N ILE A 38 -9.93 -0.58 4.20
CA ILE A 38 -9.51 0.40 5.22
C ILE A 38 -10.56 1.52 5.34
N LYS A 39 -11.07 2.03 4.20
CA LYS A 39 -12.10 3.08 4.17
C LYS A 39 -13.39 2.63 4.86
N GLU A 40 -13.85 1.43 4.54
CA GLU A 40 -15.07 0.85 5.12
C GLU A 40 -14.92 0.63 6.61
N ALA A 41 -13.78 0.10 7.05
CA ALA A 41 -13.46 -0.07 8.47
C ALA A 41 -13.46 1.28 9.22
N ILE A 42 -12.88 2.33 8.64
CA ILE A 42 -12.89 3.68 9.21
C ILE A 42 -14.33 4.22 9.33
N GLN A 43 -15.16 4.08 8.28
CA GLN A 43 -16.55 4.52 8.29
C GLN A 43 -17.40 3.75 9.32
N GLY A 44 -17.11 2.47 9.51
CA GLY A 44 -17.73 1.62 10.53
C GLY A 44 -17.18 1.82 11.94
N ASN A 45 -16.20 2.71 12.15
CA ASN A 45 -15.45 2.85 13.40
C ASN A 45 -14.79 1.54 13.89
N ASN A 46 -14.46 0.62 12.97
CA ASN A 46 -13.84 -0.65 13.27
C ASN A 46 -12.31 -0.55 13.15
N LEU A 47 -11.68 -0.21 14.27
CA LEU A 47 -10.22 -0.02 14.34
C LEU A 47 -9.43 -1.31 14.18
N GLU A 48 -10.00 -2.45 14.57
CA GLU A 48 -9.35 -3.75 14.43
C GLU A 48 -9.25 -4.17 12.96
N GLU A 49 -10.35 -4.04 12.22
CA GLU A 49 -10.35 -4.30 10.77
C GLU A 49 -9.46 -3.31 10.02
N MET A 50 -9.50 -2.02 10.39
CA MET A 50 -8.59 -1.01 9.83
C MET A 50 -7.12 -1.44 10.00
N ALA A 51 -6.74 -1.92 11.19
CA ALA A 51 -5.38 -2.40 11.43
C ALA A 51 -5.06 -3.69 10.65
N SER A 52 -6.02 -4.60 10.52
CA SER A 52 -5.88 -5.84 9.74
C SER A 52 -5.58 -5.56 8.27
N HIS A 53 -6.37 -4.69 7.63
CA HIS A 53 -6.15 -4.33 6.23
C HIS A 53 -4.88 -3.50 6.03
N ALA A 54 -4.58 -2.59 6.96
CA ALA A 54 -3.31 -1.87 6.95
C ALA A 54 -2.11 -2.83 7.03
N HIS A 55 -2.17 -3.84 7.90
CA HIS A 55 -1.11 -4.84 8.02
C HIS A 55 -0.88 -5.62 6.72
N LYS A 56 -1.96 -6.01 6.01
CA LYS A 56 -1.90 -6.73 4.73
C LYS A 56 -1.30 -5.89 3.61
N LEU A 57 -1.63 -4.60 3.57
CA LEU A 57 -1.15 -3.67 2.53
C LEU A 57 0.32 -3.28 2.71
N LYS A 58 0.80 -3.23 3.94
CA LYS A 58 2.17 -2.80 4.29
C LYS A 58 3.30 -3.52 3.51
N PRO A 59 3.37 -4.87 3.45
CA PRO A 59 4.43 -5.54 2.68
C PRO A 59 4.38 -5.19 1.19
N THR A 60 3.19 -5.09 0.58
CA THR A 60 3.03 -4.68 -0.82
C THR A 60 3.71 -3.34 -1.09
N LEU A 61 3.47 -2.34 -0.23
CA LEU A 61 4.08 -1.02 -0.35
C LEU A 61 5.61 -1.05 -0.16
N GLN A 62 6.10 -1.92 0.71
CA GLN A 62 7.54 -2.13 0.92
C GLN A 62 8.20 -2.74 -0.33
N TYR A 63 7.58 -3.74 -0.96
CA TYR A 63 8.12 -4.40 -2.16
C TYR A 63 8.38 -3.42 -3.30
N VAL A 64 7.53 -2.40 -3.44
CA VAL A 64 7.64 -1.41 -4.53
C VAL A 64 8.25 -0.07 -4.09
N GLY A 65 8.80 -0.01 -2.87
CA GLY A 65 9.54 1.16 -2.38
C GLY A 65 8.68 2.38 -2.06
N LEU A 66 7.37 2.22 -1.88
CA LEU A 66 6.42 3.30 -1.59
C LEU A 66 6.47 3.70 -0.11
N SER A 67 7.60 4.26 0.30
CA SER A 67 7.93 4.55 1.70
C SER A 67 6.94 5.49 2.40
N GLU A 68 6.39 6.48 1.68
CA GLU A 68 5.41 7.40 2.25
C GLU A 68 4.08 6.69 2.56
N ALA A 69 3.52 5.97 1.59
CA ALA A 69 2.33 5.16 1.79
C ALA A 69 2.56 4.10 2.88
N TYR A 70 3.74 3.47 2.90
CA TYR A 70 4.12 2.49 3.92
C TYR A 70 4.03 3.08 5.33
N GLU A 71 4.60 4.25 5.58
CA GLU A 71 4.55 4.89 6.90
C GLU A 71 3.13 5.33 7.28
N ILE A 72 2.32 5.79 6.31
CA ILE A 72 0.90 6.11 6.56
C ILE A 72 0.14 4.85 7.02
N VAL A 73 0.26 3.77 6.26
CA VAL A 73 -0.42 2.49 6.55
C VAL A 73 0.05 1.90 7.88
N LYS A 74 1.35 1.97 8.17
CA LYS A 74 1.91 1.55 9.46
C LYS A 74 1.35 2.37 10.63
N ASN A 75 1.16 3.67 10.47
CA ASN A 75 0.52 4.51 11.49
C ASN A 75 -0.96 4.13 11.70
N LEU A 76 -1.70 3.87 10.62
CA LEU A 76 -3.08 3.37 10.72
C LEU A 76 -3.13 2.02 11.46
N GLU A 77 -2.21 1.09 11.15
CA GLU A 77 -2.08 -0.19 11.86
C GLU A 77 -1.83 0.02 13.37
N GLN A 78 -0.92 0.93 13.74
CA GLN A 78 -0.62 1.23 15.14
C GLN A 78 -1.79 1.88 15.88
N ILE A 79 -2.50 2.81 15.25
CA ILE A 79 -3.71 3.44 15.80
C ILE A 79 -4.79 2.38 16.01
N GLY A 80 -4.97 1.47 15.04
CA GLY A 80 -5.99 0.44 15.15
C GLY A 80 -5.72 -0.58 16.27
N LYS A 81 -4.44 -0.89 16.53
CA LYS A 81 -4.02 -1.79 17.62
C LYS A 81 -4.05 -1.16 19.01
N SER A 82 -3.63 0.10 19.13
CA SER A 82 -3.52 0.79 20.43
C SER A 82 -4.79 1.53 20.82
N GLY A 83 -5.53 2.03 19.82
CA GLY A 83 -6.59 3.00 20.01
C GLY A 83 -6.10 4.41 20.35
N GLU A 84 -4.79 4.67 20.33
CA GLU A 84 -4.23 6.01 20.54
C GLU A 84 -4.15 6.75 19.21
N GLY A 85 -4.41 8.06 19.19
CA GLY A 85 -4.29 8.88 17.98
C GLY A 85 -5.44 8.74 16.96
N LYS A 86 -6.61 8.24 17.37
CA LYS A 86 -7.80 8.02 16.52
C LYS A 86 -8.24 9.29 15.77
N GLU A 87 -8.01 10.45 16.36
CA GLU A 87 -8.29 11.76 15.77
C GLU A 87 -7.54 12.00 14.46
N ASN A 88 -6.39 11.34 14.25
CA ASN A 88 -5.55 11.50 13.06
C ASN A 88 -5.94 10.55 11.92
N VAL A 89 -6.79 9.55 12.17
CA VAL A 89 -7.15 8.50 11.18
C VAL A 89 -7.66 9.10 9.88
N LYS A 90 -8.57 10.09 9.97
CA LYS A 90 -9.16 10.72 8.79
C LYS A 90 -8.11 11.44 7.94
N GLU A 91 -7.19 12.17 8.57
CA GLU A 91 -6.13 12.89 7.86
C GLU A 91 -5.14 11.91 7.21
N LEU A 92 -4.73 10.87 7.94
CA LEU A 92 -3.85 9.82 7.43
C LEU A 92 -4.48 9.10 6.23
N PHE A 93 -5.76 8.76 6.32
CA PHE A 93 -6.45 8.08 5.23
C PHE A 93 -6.58 8.98 3.98
N GLN A 94 -6.87 10.27 4.14
CA GLN A 94 -6.88 11.21 3.01
C GLN A 94 -5.51 11.33 2.34
N LYS A 95 -4.43 11.31 3.13
CA LYS A 95 -3.06 11.27 2.59
C LYS A 95 -2.80 9.97 1.82
N LEU A 96 -3.26 8.83 2.33
CA LEU A 96 -3.15 7.54 1.64
C LEU A 96 -3.88 7.55 0.29
N GLU A 97 -5.14 8.02 0.26
CA GLU A 97 -5.93 8.13 -0.98
C GLU A 97 -5.18 8.98 -2.02
N ARG A 98 -4.72 10.18 -1.63
CA ARG A 98 -3.95 11.05 -2.53
C ARG A 98 -2.65 10.40 -3.01
N ASN A 99 -1.89 9.77 -2.11
CA ASN A 99 -0.64 9.10 -2.49
C ASN A 99 -0.93 7.97 -3.50
N SER A 100 -2.03 7.23 -3.31
CA SER A 100 -2.45 6.17 -4.23
C SER A 100 -2.81 6.68 -5.63
N GLU A 101 -3.46 7.83 -5.74
CA GLU A 101 -3.73 8.47 -7.03
C GLU A 101 -2.43 8.85 -7.77
N GLU A 102 -1.37 9.18 -7.03
CA GLU A 102 -0.06 9.53 -7.58
C GLU A 102 0.76 8.30 -7.99
N PHE A 103 0.83 7.25 -7.17
CA PHE A 103 1.69 6.09 -7.46
C PHE A 103 1.03 5.00 -8.33
N MET A 104 -0.29 4.84 -8.30
CA MET A 104 -0.96 3.75 -9.05
C MET A 104 -0.72 3.82 -10.56
N PRO A 105 -0.76 5.00 -11.22
CA PRO A 105 -0.40 5.09 -12.64
C PRO A 105 1.05 4.71 -12.92
N VAL A 106 1.97 5.04 -12.01
CA VAL A 106 3.40 4.71 -12.13
C VAL A 106 3.60 3.20 -12.02
N LEU A 107 2.94 2.56 -11.05
CA LEU A 107 2.99 1.11 -10.84
C LEU A 107 2.47 0.35 -12.07
N LYS A 108 1.32 0.77 -12.61
CA LYS A 108 0.74 0.20 -13.84
C LYS A 108 1.66 0.36 -15.04
N SER A 109 2.23 1.55 -15.23
CA SER A 109 3.18 1.83 -16.32
C SER A 109 4.41 0.93 -16.25
N HIS A 110 4.93 0.70 -15.03
CA HIS A 110 6.10 -0.16 -14.82
C HIS A 110 5.80 -1.63 -15.16
N ALA A 111 4.68 -2.17 -14.68
CA ALA A 111 4.27 -3.56 -14.96
C ALA A 111 4.07 -3.82 -16.46
N SER A 112 3.55 -2.83 -17.21
CA SER A 112 3.37 -2.93 -18.66
C SER A 112 4.65 -2.69 -19.48
N SER A 113 5.77 -2.31 -18.84
CA SER A 113 7.05 -2.05 -19.51
C SER A 113 8.05 -3.21 -19.42
N LEU A 114 7.71 -4.26 -18.67
CA LEU A 114 8.54 -5.44 -18.41
C LEU A 114 8.36 -6.56 -19.46
N ASP A 115 8.03 -6.20 -20.70
CA ASP A 115 7.96 -7.14 -21.84
C ASP A 115 9.35 -7.70 -22.24
#